data_AF-A0A6H1YEQ7-F1
#
_entry.id   AF-A0A6H1YEQ7-F1
#
_cell.length_a   1.000
_cell.length_b   1.000
_cell.length_c   1.000
_cell.angle_alpha   90.00
_cell.angle_beta   90.00
_cell.angle_gamma   90.00
#
_symmetry.space_group_name_H-M   'P 1'
#
loop_
_entity.id
_entity.type
_entity.pdbx_description
1 polymer ?
#
loop_
_entity_poly.entity_id
_entity_poly.type
_entity_poly.pdbx_seq_one_letter_code
_entity_poly.pdbx_strand_id
1 'polypeptide(L)' 'MFRVLLNTEDLILDYVSVKIRHSFLMILPGNRVKIETSCYDSIRRRTIY' A
#
# COMPACT_ATOMS: atom_id res chain seq x y z
N MET A 1 4.05 8.45 -3.28
CA MET A 1 4.55 7.06 -3.25
C MET A 1 4.88 6.75 -1.81
N PHE A 2 4.45 5.61 -1.28
CA PHE A 2 4.74 5.22 0.10
C PHE A 2 5.56 3.93 0.10
N ARG A 3 6.49 3.80 1.04
CA ARG A 3 7.15 2.54 1.34
C ARG A 3 6.33 1.83 2.40
N VAL A 4 5.95 0.60 2.12
CA VAL A 4 5.23 -0.25 3.08
C VAL A 4 6.09 -1.47 3.37
N LEU A 5 6.24 -1.76 4.66
CA LEU A 5 6.89 -2.98 5.14
C LEU A 5 5.81 -4.06 5.22
N LEU A 6 5.97 -5.13 4.43
CA LEU A 6 5.18 -6.33 4.65
C LEU A 6 5.72 -7.14 5.82
N ASN A 7 4.85 -7.95 6.43
CA ASN A 7 5.26 -8.92 7.46
C ASN A 7 6.30 -9.94 6.96
N THR A 8 6.51 -10.04 5.65
CA THR A 8 7.52 -10.89 4.99
C THR A 8 8.88 -10.18 4.86
N GLU A 9 9.07 -9.03 5.52
CA GLU A 9 10.29 -8.19 5.44
C GLU A 9 10.55 -7.51 4.09
N ASP A 10 9.69 -7.72 3.10
CA ASP A 10 9.77 -7.05 1.81
C ASP A 10 9.39 -5.56 1.91
N LEU A 11 10.30 -4.71 1.45
CA LEU A 11 10.11 -3.27 1.28
C LEU A 11 9.58 -2.99 -0.13
N ILE A 12 8.29 -2.71 -0.23
CA ILE A 12 7.62 -2.51 -1.52
C ILE A 12 7.22 -1.04 -1.71
N LEU A 13 7.33 -0.57 -2.96
CA LEU A 13 6.81 0.72 -3.39
C LEU A 13 5.31 0.56 -3.68
N ASP A 14 4.50 1.24 -2.87
CA ASP A 14 3.06 1.18 -2.99
C ASP A 14 2.45 2.51 -3.46
N TYR A 15 1.39 2.38 -4.26
CA TYR A 15 0.54 3.47 -4.67
C TYR A 15 -0.79 3.41 -3.92
N VAL A 16 -1.07 4.47 -3.16
CA VAL A 16 -2.35 4.67 -2.49
C VAL A 16 -3.48 4.63 -3.51
N SER A 17 -4.47 3.76 -3.28
CA SER A 17 -5.66 3.67 -4.13
C SER A 17 -6.38 5.02 -4.20
N VAL A 18 -6.98 5.27 -5.37
CA VAL A 18 -7.75 6.49 -5.65
C VAL A 18 -8.82 6.74 -4.57
N LYS A 19 -9.49 5.69 -4.08
CA LYS A 19 -10.49 5.78 -3.01
C LYS A 19 -9.95 6.44 -1.73
N ILE A 20 -8.73 6.09 -1.32
CA ILE A 20 -8.09 6.67 -0.13
C ILE A 20 -7.67 8.12 -0.38
N ARG A 21 -7.20 8.44 -1.60
CA ARG A 21 -6.88 9.84 -1.98
C ARG A 21 -8.11 10.74 -1.94
N HIS A 22 -9.27 10.23 -2.36
CA HIS A 22 -10.54 10.97 -2.29
C HIS A 22 -11.14 11.01 -0.88
N SER A 23 -10.91 9.98 -0.06
CA SER A 23 -11.52 9.85 1.27
C SER A 23 -10.79 10.62 2.37
N PHE A 24 -9.74 11.40 2.06
CA PHE A 24 -8.91 12.13 3.04
C PHE A 24 -8.40 11.28 4.22
N LEU A 25 -8.33 9.96 4.06
CA LEU A 25 -7.82 9.04 5.06
C LEU A 25 -6.31 9.27 5.21
N MET A 26 -5.92 9.86 6.35
CA MET A 26 -4.52 10.07 6.68
C MET A 26 -3.86 8.74 7.03
N ILE A 27 -2.94 8.28 6.17
CA ILE A 27 -2.09 7.13 6.46
C ILE A 27 -0.93 7.61 7.32
N LEU A 28 -0.95 7.26 8.61
CA LEU A 28 0.15 7.51 9.54
C LEU A 28 1.17 6.35 9.50
N PRO A 29 2.47 6.63 9.70
CA PRO A 29 3.47 5.58 9.83
C PRO A 29 3.13 4.68 11.02
N GLY A 30 3.02 3.37 10.78
CA GLY A 30 2.61 2.37 11.78
C GLY A 30 1.15 1.90 11.67
N ASN A 31 0.34 2.48 10.78
CA ASN A 31 -0.98 1.93 10.46
C ASN A 31 -0.85 0.63 9.65
N ARG A 32 -1.71 -0.35 9.99
CA ARG A 32 -1.84 -1.59 9.21
C ARG A 32 -2.78 -1.35 8.05
N VAL A 33 -2.31 -1.64 6.84
CA VAL A 33 -3.06 -1.48 5.61
C VAL A 33 -3.13 -2.81 4.86
N LYS A 34 -4.26 -3.09 4.21
CA LYS A 34 -4.38 -4.22 3.30
C LYS A 34 -3.78 -3.83 1.94
N ILE A 35 -3.11 -4.79 1.34
CA ILE A 35 -2.37 -4.58 0.10
C ILE A 35 -2.82 -5.63 -0.89
N GLU A 36 -3.28 -5.20 -2.06
CA GLU A 36 -3.53 -6.10 -3.18
C GLU A 36 -2.29 -6.19 -4.08
N THR A 37 -1.93 -7.41 -4.43
CA THR A 37 -0.84 -7.69 -5.37
C THR A 37 -1.47 -8.03 -6.71
N SER A 38 -1.07 -7.30 -7.76
CA SER A 38 -1.39 -7.70 -9.13
C SER A 38 -0.56 -8.93 -9.49
N CYS A 39 -1.15 -9.94 -10.14
CA CYS A 39 -0.43 -11.14 -10.62
C CYS A 39 0.78 -10.83 -11.51
N TYR A 40 0.85 -9.64 -12.10
CA TYR A 40 1.89 -9.27 -13.05
C TYR A 40 3.12 -8.60 -12.43
N ASP A 41 3.00 -7.96 -11.26
CA ASP A 41 4.07 -7.17 -10.66
C ASP A 41 4.12 -7.35 -9.14
N SER A 42 4.91 -8.31 -8.67
CA SER A 42 5.18 -8.51 -7.24
C SER A 42 5.88 -7.30 -6.59
N ILE A 43 6.51 -6.44 -7.39
CA ILE A 43 7.28 -5.26 -6.96
C ILE A 43 6.39 -4.02 -6.82
N ARG A 44 5.23 -3.99 -7.49
CA ARG A 44 4.30 -2.85 -7.48
C ARG A 44 2.96 -3.30 -6.93
N ARG A 45 2.73 -2.97 -5.67
CA ARG A 45 1.47 -3.29 -5.00
C ARG A 45 0.58 -2.05 -4.89
N ARG A 46 -0.71 -2.31 -4.66
CA ARG A 46 -1.73 -1.26 -4.47
C ARG A 46 -2.35 -1.41 -3.10
N THR A 47 -2.25 -0.39 -2.27
CA THR A 47 -2.95 -0.33 -0.98
C THR A 47 -4.44 -0.15 -1.21
N ILE A 48 -5.24 -1.10 -0.74
CA ILE A 48 -6.70 -1.02 -0.65
C ILE A 48 -7.04 -1.06 0.83
N TYR A 49 -7.82 -0.09 1.29
CA TYR A 49 -8.27 -0.04 2.67
C TYR A 49 -9.25 -1.18 2.96
#